data_AF-A0A7V0TAM1-F1
#
_entry.id   AF-A0A7V0TAM1-F1
#
_cell.length_a   1.000
_cell.length_b   1.000
_cell.length_c   1.000
_cell.angle_alpha   90.00
_cell.angle_beta   90.00
_cell.angle_gamma   90.00
#
_symmetry.space_group_name_H-M   'P 1'
#
loop_
_entity.id
_entity.type
_entity.pdbx_description
1 polymer ?
#
loop_
_entity_poly.entity_id
_entity_poly.type
_entity_poly.pdbx_seq_one_letter_code
_entity_poly.pdbx_strand_id
1 'polypeptide(L)'
;TIDKVKFEAAIKSLQDALGVLPSQQSVLMSAPNIIPPEQWQRRQEVYEEMMKLQELAEQLNLKDQIQIEVTDVGMLIRMGDQVLFDLGKADLKMEARPILDIIARTIRYEAGEVLVSGHTDNLPIRTAQFPSNWELSTARALNVVKYFIDFSKVPPNILAATGYSEYRPVAPNDSPENRQKNRRVEFLVTWR
;
A
#
# COMPACT_ATOMS: atom_id res chain seq x y z
N THR A 1 -28.90 0.11 -16.71
CA THR A 1 -27.56 -0.35 -17.14
C THR A 1 -27.53 -0.35 -18.65
N ILE A 2 -26.66 0.45 -19.28
CA ILE A 2 -26.54 0.42 -20.74
C ILE A 2 -25.80 -0.87 -21.09
N ASP A 3 -26.49 -1.74 -21.80
CA ASP A 3 -26.02 -3.04 -22.25
C ASP A 3 -24.80 -2.87 -23.17
N LYS A 4 -23.72 -3.62 -22.94
CA LYS A 4 -22.46 -3.57 -23.71
C LYS A 4 -22.72 -3.68 -25.22
N VAL A 5 -23.72 -4.49 -25.59
CA VAL A 5 -24.15 -4.68 -26.98
C VAL A 5 -24.72 -3.39 -27.58
N LYS A 6 -25.43 -2.57 -26.78
CA LYS A 6 -26.00 -1.30 -27.23
C LYS A 6 -24.95 -0.21 -27.41
N PHE A 7 -23.88 -0.24 -26.60
CA PHE A 7 -22.79 0.72 -26.72
C PHE A 7 -21.92 0.44 -27.96
N GLU A 8 -21.59 -0.83 -28.21
CA GLU A 8 -20.87 -1.26 -29.41
C GLU A 8 -21.67 -0.98 -30.70
N ALA A 9 -23.00 -1.18 -30.66
CA ALA A 9 -23.89 -0.84 -31.76
C ALA A 9 -23.93 0.68 -32.05
N ALA A 10 -23.85 1.52 -31.01
CA ALA A 10 -23.85 2.97 -31.16
C ALA A 10 -22.59 3.50 -31.85
N ILE A 11 -21.41 2.95 -31.50
CA ILE A 11 -20.13 3.35 -32.11
C ILE A 11 -20.06 2.92 -33.57
N LYS A 12 -20.49 1.70 -33.87
CA LYS A 12 -20.51 1.18 -35.25
C LYS A 12 -21.44 2.00 -36.15
N SER A 13 -22.63 2.35 -35.65
CA SER A 13 -23.56 3.22 -36.37
C SER A 13 -22.99 4.62 -36.63
N LEU A 14 -22.17 5.14 -35.72
CA LEU A 14 -21.52 6.45 -35.88
C LEU A 14 -20.42 6.40 -36.94
N GLN A 15 -19.67 5.30 -37.00
CA GLN A 15 -18.61 5.08 -37.97
C GLN A 15 -19.15 4.87 -39.39
N ASP A 16 -20.24 4.11 -39.53
CA ASP A 16 -20.92 3.89 -40.82
C ASP A 16 -21.57 5.18 -41.35
N ALA A 17 -22.12 6.02 -40.47
CA ALA A 17 -22.71 7.31 -40.84
C ALA A 17 -21.68 8.36 -41.28
N LEU A 18 -20.40 8.20 -40.91
CA LEU A 18 -19.34 9.16 -41.19
C LEU A 18 -18.46 8.80 -42.40
N GLY A 19 -18.65 7.63 -43.02
CA GLY A 19 -18.21 7.36 -44.39
C GLY A 19 -16.72 7.58 -44.71
N VAL A 20 -15.79 7.21 -43.83
CA VAL A 20 -14.34 7.43 -44.05
C VAL A 20 -13.59 6.12 -44.31
N LEU A 21 -12.95 6.04 -45.48
CA LEU A 21 -11.99 5.02 -45.91
C LEU A 21 -10.61 5.20 -45.22
N PRO A 22 -9.81 4.15 -45.01
CA PRO A 22 -8.62 4.22 -44.17
C PRO A 22 -7.34 4.45 -44.98
N SER A 23 -6.68 5.60 -44.79
CA SER A 23 -5.21 5.63 -44.82
C SER A 23 -4.62 6.95 -44.32
N GLN A 24 -3.77 6.80 -43.31
CA GLN A 24 -2.68 7.68 -42.90
C GLN A 24 -3.01 8.99 -42.18
N GLN A 25 -2.54 9.02 -40.93
CA GLN A 25 -2.30 10.15 -40.03
C GLN A 25 -3.52 10.82 -39.40
N SER A 26 -4.01 10.19 -38.32
CA SER A 26 -4.37 10.93 -37.12
C SER A 26 -3.63 10.34 -35.92
N VAL A 27 -2.52 11.01 -35.57
CA VAL A 27 -2.01 11.03 -34.20
C VAL A 27 -3.10 11.76 -33.39
N LEU A 28 -4.11 11.03 -32.93
CA LEU A 28 -5.15 11.42 -31.97
C LEU A 28 -6.04 10.19 -31.80
N MET A 29 -6.27 9.78 -30.55
CA MET A 29 -6.84 8.49 -30.13
C MET A 29 -5.82 7.35 -30.08
N SER A 30 -4.85 7.46 -29.17
CA SER A 30 -4.49 6.27 -28.40
C SER A 30 -5.80 5.69 -27.87
N ALA A 31 -6.18 4.50 -28.32
CA ALA A 31 -7.32 3.78 -27.78
C ALA A 31 -7.28 3.89 -26.25
N PRO A 32 -8.41 4.11 -25.55
CA PRO A 32 -8.40 4.00 -24.10
C PRO A 32 -7.81 2.62 -23.82
N ASN A 33 -6.69 2.56 -23.09
CA ASN A 33 -6.07 1.32 -22.67
C ASN A 33 -7.20 0.40 -22.23
N ILE A 34 -7.52 -0.62 -23.03
CA ILE A 34 -8.53 -1.61 -22.67
C ILE A 34 -7.82 -2.45 -21.62
N ILE A 35 -7.87 -1.97 -20.38
CA ILE A 35 -7.50 -2.73 -19.19
C ILE A 35 -8.28 -4.05 -19.32
N PRO A 36 -7.60 -5.21 -19.44
CA PRO A 36 -8.27 -6.50 -19.53
C PRO A 36 -9.34 -6.66 -18.43
N PRO A 37 -10.49 -7.28 -18.70
CA PRO A 37 -11.56 -7.49 -17.70
C PRO A 37 -11.06 -8.08 -16.37
N GLU A 38 -10.06 -8.96 -16.42
CA GLU A 38 -9.41 -9.51 -15.23
C GLU A 38 -8.69 -8.47 -14.37
N GLN A 39 -8.04 -7.47 -15.00
CA GLN A 39 -7.39 -6.37 -14.28
C GLN A 39 -8.43 -5.45 -13.61
N TRP A 40 -9.62 -5.29 -14.19
CA TRP A 40 -10.71 -4.55 -13.52
C TRP A 40 -11.19 -5.28 -12.27
N GLN A 41 -11.43 -6.58 -12.37
CA GLN A 41 -11.95 -7.38 -11.25
C GLN A 41 -10.94 -7.48 -10.11
N ARG A 42 -9.66 -7.68 -10.44
CA ARG A 42 -8.55 -7.65 -9.47
C ARG A 42 -8.38 -6.30 -8.78
N ARG A 43 -8.48 -5.18 -9.51
CA ARG A 43 -8.48 -3.84 -8.90
C ARG A 43 -9.67 -3.68 -7.94
N GLN A 44 -10.85 -4.18 -8.28
CA GLN A 44 -12.01 -4.13 -7.37
C GLN A 44 -11.74 -4.88 -6.06
N GLU A 45 -11.15 -6.08 -6.10
CA GLU A 45 -10.80 -6.84 -4.89
C GLU A 45 -9.80 -6.08 -3.99
N VAL A 46 -8.79 -5.45 -4.60
CA VAL A 46 -7.85 -4.58 -3.87
C VAL A 46 -8.58 -3.40 -3.23
N TYR A 47 -9.45 -2.71 -3.99
CA TYR A 47 -10.25 -1.61 -3.46
C TYR A 47 -11.15 -2.07 -2.30
N GLU A 48 -11.79 -3.24 -2.40
CA GLU A 48 -12.62 -3.80 -1.33
C GLU A 48 -11.81 -4.08 -0.05
N GLU A 49 -10.63 -4.69 -0.16
CA GLU A 49 -9.77 -4.90 1.03
C GLU A 49 -9.26 -3.57 1.62
N MET A 50 -8.99 -2.56 0.78
CA MET A 50 -8.63 -1.22 1.27
C MET A 50 -9.79 -0.52 1.99
N MET A 51 -11.02 -0.69 1.50
CA MET A 51 -12.21 -0.19 2.20
C MET A 51 -12.38 -0.88 3.55
N LYS A 52 -12.19 -2.20 3.63
CA LYS A 52 -12.21 -2.94 4.91
C LYS A 52 -11.11 -2.45 5.86
N LEU A 53 -9.92 -2.15 5.34
CA LEU A 53 -8.83 -1.60 6.14
C LEU A 53 -9.18 -0.22 6.71
N GLN A 54 -9.76 0.66 5.88
CA GLN A 54 -10.21 1.98 6.32
C GLN A 54 -11.35 1.90 7.34
N GLU A 55 -12.33 1.03 7.11
CA GLU A 55 -13.44 0.81 8.03
C GLU A 55 -12.95 0.27 9.39
N LEU A 56 -12.05 -0.72 9.38
CA LEU A 56 -11.44 -1.22 10.61
C LEU A 56 -10.63 -0.13 11.32
N ALA A 57 -9.88 0.67 10.57
CA ALA A 57 -9.14 1.80 11.14
C ALA A 57 -10.10 2.81 11.79
N GLU A 58 -11.25 3.08 11.20
CA GLU A 58 -12.26 3.96 11.78
C GLU A 58 -12.90 3.37 13.04
N GLN A 59 -13.30 2.10 13.02
CA GLN A 59 -13.87 1.38 14.17
C GLN A 59 -12.92 1.34 15.37
N LEU A 60 -11.61 1.24 15.11
CA LEU A 60 -10.57 1.24 16.13
C LEU A 60 -10.06 2.64 16.49
N ASN A 61 -10.63 3.70 15.91
CA ASN A 61 -10.19 5.09 16.08
C ASN A 61 -8.70 5.31 15.73
N LEU A 62 -8.23 4.62 14.68
CA LEU A 62 -6.88 4.64 14.13
C LEU A 62 -6.77 5.40 12.80
N LYS A 63 -7.83 6.10 12.37
CA LYS A 63 -7.86 6.84 11.09
C LYS A 63 -6.68 7.79 10.89
N ASP A 64 -6.20 8.42 11.96
CA ASP A 64 -5.07 9.35 11.91
C ASP A 64 -3.71 8.63 11.88
N GLN A 65 -3.70 7.32 12.14
CA GLN A 65 -2.52 6.48 12.20
C GLN A 65 -2.32 5.64 10.95
N ILE A 66 -3.35 5.47 10.11
CA ILE A 66 -3.29 4.65 8.90
C ILE A 66 -3.65 5.53 7.71
N GLN A 67 -2.68 5.74 6.83
CA GLN A 67 -2.86 6.48 5.58
C GLN A 67 -2.58 5.55 4.42
N ILE A 68 -3.42 5.62 3.38
CA ILE A 68 -3.33 4.77 2.21
C ILE A 68 -3.37 5.65 0.98
N GLU A 69 -2.34 5.53 0.14
CA GLU A 69 -2.24 6.18 -1.16
C GLU A 69 -2.19 5.10 -2.24
N VAL A 70 -3.17 5.09 -3.15
CA VAL A 70 -3.24 4.13 -4.25
C VAL A 70 -2.94 4.84 -5.56
N THR A 71 -2.12 4.22 -6.40
CA THR A 71 -1.69 4.73 -7.70
C THR A 71 -1.80 3.64 -8.77
N ASP A 72 -1.58 4.00 -10.02
CA ASP A 72 -1.58 3.04 -11.13
C ASP A 72 -0.40 2.06 -11.12
N VAL A 73 0.66 2.34 -10.36
CA VAL A 73 1.87 1.51 -10.28
C VAL A 73 1.97 0.70 -8.98
N GLY A 74 1.19 1.08 -7.97
CA GLY A 74 1.28 0.48 -6.65
C GLY A 74 0.41 1.17 -5.61
N MET A 75 0.63 0.81 -4.35
CA MET A 75 0.06 1.46 -3.19
C MET A 75 1.13 1.74 -2.13
N LEU A 76 0.94 2.81 -1.37
CA LEU A 76 1.74 3.14 -0.21
C LEU A 76 0.82 3.20 1.02
N ILE A 77 1.06 2.32 1.99
CA ILE A 77 0.42 2.39 3.31
C ILE A 77 1.43 2.98 4.28
N ARG A 78 1.04 4.02 5.02
CA ARG A 78 1.79 4.52 6.17
C ARG A 78 1.03 4.20 7.44
N MET A 79 1.72 3.59 8.39
CA MET A 79 1.14 3.19 9.67
C MET A 79 1.97 3.70 10.84
N GLY A 80 1.34 4.43 11.76
CA GLY A 80 1.98 4.87 13.00
C GLY A 80 2.49 3.69 13.82
N ASP A 81 3.69 3.82 14.39
CA ASP A 81 4.36 2.72 15.09
C ASP A 81 3.56 2.19 16.30
N GLN A 82 2.84 3.05 17.00
CA GLN A 82 2.00 2.73 18.16
C GLN A 82 0.85 1.75 17.87
N VAL A 83 0.45 1.65 16.59
CA VAL A 83 -0.52 0.63 16.13
C VAL A 83 0.13 -0.74 16.18
N LEU A 84 1.39 -0.83 15.77
CA LEU A 84 2.12 -2.07 15.54
C LEU A 84 2.93 -2.55 16.74
N PHE A 85 3.48 -1.63 17.54
CA PHE A 85 4.50 -1.91 18.55
C PHE A 85 4.26 -1.09 19.82
N ASP A 86 4.76 -1.60 20.95
CA ASP A 86 4.95 -0.77 22.14
C ASP A 86 6.17 0.15 21.97
N LEU A 87 6.23 1.19 22.82
CA LEU A 87 7.35 2.13 22.85
C LEU A 87 8.69 1.40 23.06
N GLY A 88 9.64 1.67 22.17
CA GLY A 88 10.99 1.09 22.23
C GLY A 88 11.07 -0.41 21.94
N LYS A 89 9.96 -1.05 21.56
CA LYS A 89 9.93 -2.48 21.18
C LYS A 89 9.78 -2.65 19.67
N ALA A 90 10.15 -3.84 19.21
CA ALA A 90 9.94 -4.30 17.83
C ALA A 90 8.97 -5.49 17.73
N ASP A 91 8.52 -6.07 18.86
CA ASP A 91 7.54 -7.15 18.85
C ASP A 91 6.16 -6.63 18.47
N LEU A 92 5.51 -7.32 17.53
CA LEU A 92 4.18 -6.95 17.06
C LEU A 92 3.14 -7.17 18.15
N LYS A 93 2.33 -6.14 18.38
CA LYS A 93 1.14 -6.19 19.22
C LYS A 93 0.13 -7.19 18.69
N MET A 94 -0.63 -7.82 19.58
CA MET A 94 -1.67 -8.78 19.16
C MET A 94 -2.78 -8.06 18.40
N GLU A 95 -3.08 -6.83 18.81
CA GLU A 95 -4.09 -5.95 18.22
C GLU A 95 -3.71 -5.46 16.81
N ALA A 96 -2.43 -5.52 16.46
CA ALA A 96 -1.95 -5.17 15.12
C ALA A 96 -2.24 -6.26 14.08
N ARG A 97 -2.42 -7.51 14.51
CA ARG A 97 -2.53 -8.67 13.63
C ARG A 97 -3.71 -8.61 12.66
N PRO A 98 -4.95 -8.26 13.08
CA PRO A 98 -6.08 -8.16 12.15
C PRO A 98 -5.85 -7.16 11.01
N ILE A 99 -5.19 -6.04 11.33
CA ILE A 99 -4.83 -5.01 10.35
C ILE A 99 -3.77 -5.54 9.37
N LEU A 100 -2.72 -6.17 9.89
CA LEU A 100 -1.68 -6.80 9.06
C LEU A 100 -2.25 -7.91 8.17
N ASP A 101 -3.23 -8.67 8.64
CA ASP A 101 -3.87 -9.72 7.86
C ASP A 101 -4.69 -9.17 6.69
N ILE A 102 -5.35 -8.00 6.84
CA ILE A 102 -6.01 -7.31 5.73
C ILE A 102 -4.97 -6.91 4.68
N ILE A 103 -3.88 -6.26 5.11
CA ILE A 103 -2.80 -5.85 4.20
C ILE A 103 -2.20 -7.05 3.48
N ALA A 104 -1.96 -8.15 4.19
CA ALA A 104 -1.42 -9.36 3.62
C ALA A 104 -2.36 -10.00 2.58
N ARG A 105 -3.69 -9.92 2.78
CA ARG A 105 -4.64 -10.37 1.75
C ARG A 105 -4.46 -9.57 0.47
N THR A 106 -4.44 -8.23 0.55
CA THR A 106 -4.21 -7.36 -0.62
C THR A 106 -2.90 -7.69 -1.34
N ILE A 107 -1.82 -7.91 -0.57
CA ILE A 107 -0.49 -8.24 -1.12
C ILE A 107 -0.50 -9.57 -1.87
N ARG A 108 -1.14 -10.62 -1.34
CA ARG A 108 -1.04 -11.97 -1.92
C ARG A 108 -1.59 -12.08 -3.33
N TYR A 109 -2.61 -11.29 -3.66
CA TYR A 109 -3.29 -11.40 -4.95
C TYR A 109 -2.55 -10.63 -6.05
N GLU A 110 -2.12 -9.39 -5.77
CA GLU A 110 -1.72 -8.45 -6.84
C GLU A 110 -0.28 -7.92 -6.74
N ALA A 111 0.42 -8.17 -5.63
CA ALA A 111 1.74 -7.56 -5.45
C ALA A 111 2.80 -8.17 -6.37
N GLY A 112 3.52 -7.29 -7.07
CA GLY A 112 4.81 -7.57 -7.70
C GLY A 112 5.89 -7.64 -6.64
N GLU A 113 6.18 -6.52 -5.99
CA GLU A 113 7.13 -6.38 -4.88
C GLU A 113 6.51 -5.62 -3.71
N VAL A 114 7.00 -5.92 -2.51
CA VAL A 114 6.57 -5.30 -1.25
C VAL A 114 7.80 -4.91 -0.45
N LEU A 115 8.00 -3.60 -0.28
CA LEU A 115 9.03 -3.05 0.59
C LEU A 115 8.40 -2.53 1.88
N VAL A 116 8.75 -3.17 3.00
CA VAL A 116 8.41 -2.73 4.35
C VAL A 116 9.55 -1.87 4.90
N SER A 117 9.25 -0.62 5.25
CA SER A 117 10.24 0.36 5.70
C SER A 117 9.94 0.84 7.12
N GLY A 118 10.88 0.70 8.03
CA GLY A 118 10.78 1.23 9.40
C GLY A 118 11.39 2.62 9.52
N HIS A 119 10.72 3.50 10.27
CA HIS A 119 11.18 4.87 10.53
C HIS A 119 11.01 5.22 12.01
N THR A 120 11.90 6.06 12.53
CA THR A 120 11.81 6.63 13.89
C THR A 120 11.70 8.15 13.84
N ASP A 121 11.43 8.75 15.00
CA ASP A 121 11.75 10.15 15.23
C ASP A 121 13.25 10.32 15.56
N ASN A 122 13.63 11.54 15.95
CA ASN A 122 15.00 11.89 16.33
C ASN A 122 15.34 11.68 17.81
N LEU A 123 14.45 11.06 18.60
CA LEU A 123 14.78 10.75 19.98
C LEU A 123 15.68 9.50 19.98
N PRO A 124 16.89 9.57 20.56
CA PRO A 124 17.81 8.45 20.51
C PRO A 124 17.33 7.31 21.41
N ILE A 125 17.29 6.10 20.87
CA ILE A 125 17.22 4.86 21.66
C ILE A 125 18.62 4.30 21.89
N ARG A 126 18.88 3.82 23.11
CA ARG A 126 20.13 3.16 23.50
C ARG A 126 19.84 2.05 24.49
N THR A 127 19.34 0.92 24.01
CA THR A 127 19.12 -0.29 24.82
C THR A 127 20.09 -1.39 24.40
N ALA A 128 20.22 -2.44 25.21
CA ALA A 128 21.04 -3.59 24.85
C ALA A 128 20.55 -4.28 23.56
N GLN A 129 19.22 -4.28 23.33
CA GLN A 129 18.60 -4.87 22.14
C GLN A 129 18.64 -3.93 20.93
N PHE A 130 18.51 -2.62 21.15
CA PHE A 130 18.51 -1.60 20.11
C PHE A 130 19.51 -0.49 20.46
N PRO A 131 20.78 -0.64 20.07
CA PRO A 131 21.83 0.34 20.34
C PRO A 131 21.57 1.71 19.70
N SER A 132 20.82 1.76 18.59
CA SER A 132 20.39 2.98 17.92
C SER A 132 19.02 2.83 17.24
N ASN A 133 18.54 3.93 16.69
CA ASN A 133 17.31 3.95 15.87
C ASN A 133 17.45 3.15 14.57
N TRP A 134 18.68 2.87 14.11
CA TRP A 134 18.90 1.97 12.98
C TRP A 134 18.47 0.54 13.28
N GLU A 135 18.88 0.00 14.43
CA GLU A 135 18.51 -1.36 14.83
C GLU A 135 17.02 -1.47 15.11
N LEU A 136 16.44 -0.48 15.82
CA LEU A 136 15.00 -0.49 16.11
C LEU A 136 14.15 -0.44 14.84
N SER A 137 14.44 0.50 13.93
CA SER A 137 13.65 0.65 12.69
C SER A 137 13.75 -0.58 11.78
N THR A 138 14.96 -1.12 11.63
CA THR A 138 15.19 -2.34 10.84
C THR A 138 14.50 -3.55 11.46
N ALA A 139 14.59 -3.72 12.78
CA ALA A 139 13.96 -4.84 13.48
C ALA A 139 12.43 -4.80 13.36
N ARG A 140 11.82 -3.60 13.46
CA ARG A 140 10.37 -3.41 13.27
C ARG A 140 9.92 -3.83 11.87
N ALA A 141 10.62 -3.38 10.84
CA ALA A 141 10.32 -3.77 9.45
C ALA A 141 10.48 -5.27 9.24
N LEU A 142 11.54 -5.87 9.77
CA LEU A 142 11.80 -7.30 9.66
C LEU A 142 10.73 -8.14 10.37
N ASN A 143 10.27 -7.73 11.55
CA ASN A 143 9.24 -8.46 12.28
C ASN A 143 7.88 -8.44 11.56
N VAL A 144 7.56 -7.36 10.85
CA VAL A 144 6.40 -7.30 9.94
C VAL A 144 6.56 -8.27 8.77
N VAL A 145 7.72 -8.29 8.12
CA VAL A 145 8.00 -9.24 7.03
C VAL A 145 7.90 -10.71 7.50
N LYS A 146 8.50 -11.02 8.66
CA LYS A 146 8.38 -12.36 9.27
C LYS A 146 6.93 -12.72 9.56
N TYR A 147 6.14 -11.76 10.07
CA TYR A 147 4.71 -11.99 10.29
C TYR A 147 3.98 -12.37 8.99
N PHE A 148 4.21 -11.63 7.91
CA PHE A 148 3.61 -11.93 6.61
C PHE A 148 4.00 -13.30 6.06
N ILE A 149 5.24 -13.74 6.27
CA ILE A 149 5.72 -15.05 5.85
C ILE A 149 5.11 -16.16 6.72
N ASP A 150 5.26 -16.05 8.03
CA ASP A 150 4.99 -17.13 8.97
C ASP A 150 3.48 -17.35 9.19
N PHE A 151 2.71 -16.25 9.26
CA PHE A 151 1.29 -16.30 9.60
C PHE A 151 0.39 -16.06 8.39
N SER A 152 0.70 -15.07 7.56
CA SER A 152 -0.19 -14.70 6.45
C SER A 152 0.12 -15.42 5.13
N LYS A 153 1.24 -16.16 5.05
CA LYS A 153 1.69 -16.95 3.89
C LYS A 153 1.93 -16.11 2.63
N VAL A 154 2.45 -14.89 2.79
CA VAL A 154 2.94 -14.08 1.68
C VAL A 154 4.22 -14.70 1.13
N PRO A 155 4.39 -14.82 -0.21
CA PRO A 155 5.62 -15.37 -0.79
C PRO A 155 6.86 -14.57 -0.36
N PRO A 156 7.91 -15.21 0.21
CA PRO A 156 9.09 -14.48 0.69
C PRO A 156 9.86 -13.74 -0.40
N ASN A 157 9.82 -14.22 -1.64
CA ASN A 157 10.58 -13.67 -2.77
C ASN A 157 10.09 -12.29 -3.25
N ILE A 158 8.92 -11.84 -2.79
CA ILE A 158 8.38 -10.51 -3.10
C ILE A 158 8.53 -9.53 -1.93
N LEU A 159 9.10 -9.96 -0.79
CA LEU A 159 9.18 -9.17 0.43
C LEU A 159 10.59 -8.65 0.69
N ALA A 160 10.69 -7.36 1.02
CA ALA A 160 11.90 -6.72 1.49
C ALA A 160 11.64 -5.94 2.79
N ALA A 161 12.61 -5.92 3.69
CA ALA A 161 12.59 -5.11 4.90
C ALA A 161 13.75 -4.12 4.89
N THR A 162 13.50 -2.86 5.23
CA THR A 162 14.53 -1.83 5.38
C THR A 162 14.25 -0.96 6.61
N GLY A 163 15.30 -0.45 7.24
CA GLY A 163 15.22 0.56 8.29
C GLY A 163 15.87 1.84 7.81
N TYR A 164 15.20 2.98 8.00
CA TYR A 164 15.74 4.30 7.63
C TYR A 164 16.09 5.17 8.82
N SER A 165 15.92 4.66 10.05
CA SER A 165 16.13 5.43 11.28
C SER A 165 15.34 6.76 11.22
N GLU A 166 15.95 7.85 11.67
CA GLU A 166 15.37 9.20 11.73
C GLU A 166 15.54 10.02 10.43
N TYR A 167 16.29 9.50 9.46
CA TYR A 167 16.80 10.28 8.32
C TYR A 167 15.83 10.41 7.14
N ARG A 168 14.58 9.92 7.28
CA ARG A 168 13.49 10.14 6.33
C ARG A 168 12.22 10.64 7.03
N PRO A 169 12.26 11.83 7.64
CA PRO A 169 11.10 12.40 8.32
C PRO A 169 10.03 12.82 7.31
N VAL A 170 8.77 12.63 7.67
CA VAL A 170 7.59 13.16 6.94
C VAL A 170 7.09 14.46 7.56
N ALA A 171 7.58 14.82 8.75
CA ALA A 171 7.32 16.08 9.42
C ALA A 171 8.57 16.53 10.21
N PRO A 172 8.74 17.83 10.50
CA PRO A 172 9.86 18.31 11.34
C PRO A 172 9.88 17.63 12.71
N ASN A 173 11.05 17.31 13.28
CA ASN A 173 11.12 16.66 14.60
C ASN A 173 11.02 17.65 15.78
N ASP A 174 10.26 18.73 15.63
CA ASP A 174 10.17 19.86 16.56
C ASP A 174 9.07 19.70 17.62
N SER A 175 8.04 18.90 17.36
CA SER A 175 6.90 18.70 18.28
C SER A 175 6.62 17.20 18.56
N PRO A 176 6.00 16.85 19.70
CA PRO A 176 5.56 15.48 19.96
C PRO A 176 4.65 14.91 18.86
N GLU A 177 3.76 15.74 18.32
CA GLU A 177 2.80 15.38 17.27
C GLU A 177 3.54 15.05 15.97
N ASN A 178 4.52 15.88 15.57
CA ASN A 178 5.31 15.62 14.37
C ASN A 178 6.24 14.41 14.54
N ARG A 179 6.83 14.23 15.73
CA ARG A 179 7.60 13.02 16.05
C ARG A 179 6.75 11.75 15.94
N GLN A 180 5.49 11.77 16.38
CA GLN A 180 4.59 10.63 16.20
C GLN A 180 4.33 10.31 14.72
N LYS A 181 4.25 11.32 13.84
CA LYS A 181 4.15 11.07 12.39
C LYS A 181 5.41 10.42 11.82
N ASN A 182 6.59 10.75 12.35
CA ASN A 182 7.86 10.19 11.90
C ASN A 182 8.08 8.75 12.36
N ARG A 183 7.56 8.38 13.54
CA ARG A 183 7.55 7.00 14.03
C ARG A 183 6.48 6.19 13.31
N ARG A 184 6.88 5.50 12.23
CA ARG A 184 5.96 4.79 11.33
C ARG A 184 6.61 3.59 10.66
N VAL A 185 5.77 2.73 10.11
CA VAL A 185 6.12 1.71 9.13
C VAL A 185 5.42 2.04 7.81
N GLU A 186 6.16 1.99 6.71
CA GLU A 186 5.63 2.16 5.36
C GLU A 186 5.62 0.82 4.63
N PHE A 187 4.57 0.57 3.85
CA PHE A 187 4.42 -0.58 2.98
C PHE A 187 4.28 -0.04 1.56
N LEU A 188 5.35 -0.14 0.78
CA LEU A 188 5.32 0.16 -0.65
C LEU A 188 5.06 -1.15 -1.39
N VAL A 189 3.92 -1.24 -2.05
CA VAL A 189 3.51 -2.42 -2.82
C VAL A 189 3.41 -2.01 -4.28
N THR A 190 4.07 -2.74 -5.18
CA THR A 190 3.94 -2.54 -6.64
C THR A 190 2.94 -3.52 -7.22
N TRP A 191 2.27 -3.14 -8.31
CA TRP A 191 1.38 -4.04 -9.05
C TRP A 191 2.17 -4.88 -10.06
N ARG A 192 1.63 -6.07 -10.39
CA ARG A 192 2.15 -6.93 -11.47
C ARG A 192 1.76 -6.47 -12.86
#